data_AF-A0A3Q2FSV5-F1
#
_entry.id   AF-A0A3Q2FSV5-F1
#
_cell.length_a   1.000
_cell.length_b   1.000
_cell.length_c   1.000
_cell.angle_alpha   90.00
_cell.angle_beta   90.00
_cell.angle_gamma   90.00
#
_symmetry.space_group_name_H-M   'P 1'
#
loop_
_entity.id
_entity.type
_entity.pdbx_description
1 polymer ?
#
loop_
_entity_poly.entity_id
_entity_poly.type
_entity_poly.pdbx_seq_one_letter_code
_entity_poly.pdbx_strand_id
1 'polypeptide(L)'
;MDLKADSEDMDYKQPAPIEVFATRSTLHGISHMFTYERKYVKRSLWIVFFMASLGVLVMVCVDRVQFYFAYPHVTKLDEVAASMIVFPAVTFCNLNSFRFSQVTPNDLYHAGDFLALLNG
;
A
#
# COMPACT_ATOMS: atom_id res chain seq x y z
N MET A 1 41.90 53.11 42.91
CA MET A 1 41.71 51.97 41.97
C MET A 1 40.40 51.33 42.37
N ASP A 2 39.30 51.91 41.92
CA ASP A 2 37.97 51.43 42.23
C ASP A 2 37.62 50.36 41.19
N LEU A 3 37.68 49.11 41.66
CA LEU A 3 37.24 47.94 40.89
C LEU A 3 35.73 48.05 40.68
N LYS A 4 35.35 48.51 39.48
CA LYS A 4 33.99 48.45 38.99
C LYS A 4 33.72 47.00 38.57
N ALA A 5 33.04 46.26 39.43
CA ALA A 5 32.51 44.94 39.10
C ALA A 5 31.42 45.12 38.03
N ASP A 6 31.67 44.56 36.84
CA ASP A 6 30.65 44.46 35.80
C ASP A 6 29.67 43.35 36.22
N SER A 7 28.45 43.74 36.58
CA SER A 7 27.36 42.80 36.76
C SER A 7 26.86 42.39 35.38
N GLU A 8 27.44 41.32 34.83
CA GLU A 8 26.87 40.62 33.68
C GLU A 8 25.55 39.99 34.13
N ASP A 9 24.45 40.73 33.96
CA ASP A 9 23.10 40.21 34.05
C ASP A 9 22.94 39.12 32.98
N MET A 10 23.14 37.87 33.40
CA MET A 10 22.82 36.67 32.62
C MET A 10 21.30 36.64 32.40
N ASP A 11 20.84 37.32 31.35
CA ASP A 11 19.48 37.23 30.82
C ASP A 11 19.26 35.80 30.32
N TYR A 12 18.79 34.92 31.22
CA TYR A 12 18.21 33.64 30.84
C TYR A 12 16.92 33.93 30.08
N LYS A 13 17.07 34.23 28.79
CA LYS A 13 16.00 34.55 27.86
C LYS A 13 14.97 33.42 27.92
N GLN A 14 13.85 33.66 28.61
CA GLN A 14 12.79 32.66 28.75
C GLN A 14 12.41 32.15 27.35
N PRO A 15 12.25 30.83 27.16
CA PRO A 15 11.82 30.29 25.89
C PRO A 15 10.48 30.90 25.51
N ALA A 16 10.35 31.32 24.25
CA ALA A 16 9.11 31.91 23.76
C ALA A 16 7.92 30.99 24.06
N PRO A 17 6.78 31.54 24.50
CA PRO A 17 5.63 30.72 24.87
C PRO A 17 5.12 29.92 23.67
N ILE A 18 4.62 28.70 23.93
CA ILE A 18 4.12 27.77 22.90
C ILE A 18 3.01 28.38 22.02
N GLU A 19 2.34 29.41 22.51
CA GLU A 19 1.31 30.18 21.82
C GLU A 19 1.88 30.92 20.58
N VAL A 20 3.10 31.45 20.69
CA VAL A 20 3.80 32.12 19.58
C VAL A 20 4.17 31.12 18.49
N PHE A 21 4.50 29.89 18.88
CA PHE A 21 4.70 28.79 17.93
C PHE A 21 3.38 28.39 17.27
N ALA A 22 2.31 28.21 18.06
CA ALA A 22 1.01 27.80 17.56
C ALA A 22 0.37 28.80 16.58
N THR A 23 0.62 30.10 16.77
CA THR A 23 0.14 31.15 15.85
C THR A 23 0.99 31.30 14.59
N ARG A 24 2.26 30.87 14.61
CA ARG A 24 3.16 30.91 13.43
C ARG A 24 3.20 29.60 12.65
N SER A 25 2.59 28.54 13.16
CA SER A 25 2.55 27.23 12.52
C SER A 25 1.56 27.19 11.36
N THR A 26 1.83 26.33 10.38
CA THR A 26 0.93 26.03 9.26
C THR A 26 -0.09 24.95 9.59
N LEU A 27 0.03 24.30 10.76
CA LEU A 27 -0.93 23.30 11.24
C LEU A 27 -2.27 23.96 11.54
N HIS A 28 -3.26 23.69 10.67
CA HIS A 28 -4.60 24.22 10.82
C HIS A 28 -5.21 23.77 12.15
N GLY A 29 -5.77 24.70 12.93
CA GLY A 29 -6.42 24.42 14.21
C GLY A 29 -5.50 24.46 15.44
N ILE A 30 -4.17 24.45 15.28
CA ILE A 30 -3.24 24.50 16.43
C ILE A 30 -3.27 25.87 17.13
N SER A 31 -3.49 26.95 16.38
CA SER A 31 -3.66 28.30 16.93
C SER A 31 -4.88 28.42 17.84
N HIS A 32 -5.99 27.77 17.49
CA HIS A 32 -7.23 27.72 18.28
C HIS A 32 -7.12 26.83 19.52
N MET A 33 -6.20 25.86 19.52
CA MET A 33 -5.90 25.00 20.66
C MET A 33 -5.12 25.74 21.78
N PHE A 34 -4.31 26.75 21.42
CA PHE A 34 -3.43 27.48 22.35
C PHE A 34 -3.76 28.97 22.49
N THR A 35 -4.98 29.40 22.16
CA THR A 35 -5.41 30.80 22.36
C THR A 35 -5.65 31.13 23.85
N TYR A 36 -5.27 32.33 24.27
CA TYR A 36 -5.37 32.87 25.65
C TYR A 36 -6.81 33.13 26.17
N GLU A 37 -7.86 32.94 25.36
CA GLU A 37 -9.24 33.22 25.80
C GLU A 37 -9.73 32.26 26.91
N ARG A 38 -10.32 32.84 27.96
CA ARG A 38 -10.85 32.20 29.19
C ARG A 38 -12.02 31.21 28.98
N LYS A 39 -12.27 30.73 27.76
CA LYS A 39 -13.39 29.85 27.39
C LYS A 39 -12.91 28.41 27.20
N TYR A 40 -12.65 27.73 28.32
CA TYR A 40 -12.21 26.33 28.37
C TYR A 40 -13.02 25.38 27.46
N VAL A 41 -14.34 25.59 27.36
CA VAL A 41 -15.24 24.76 26.52
C VAL A 41 -14.87 24.81 25.03
N LYS A 42 -14.60 26.00 24.48
CA LYS A 42 -14.24 26.15 23.06
C LYS A 42 -12.90 25.50 22.76
N ARG A 43 -11.94 25.65 23.67
CA ARG A 43 -10.61 25.05 23.56
C ARG A 43 -10.67 23.52 23.59
N SER A 44 -11.41 22.94 24.54
CA SER A 44 -11.60 21.48 24.62
C SER A 44 -12.26 20.92 23.36
N LEU A 45 -13.26 21.61 22.82
CA LEU A 45 -13.91 21.21 21.58
C LEU A 45 -12.95 21.25 20.38
N TRP A 46 -12.10 22.27 20.27
CA TRP A 46 -11.07 22.33 19.22
C TRP A 46 -10.02 21.24 19.36
N ILE A 47 -9.60 20.91 20.59
CA ILE A 47 -8.69 19.79 20.86
C ILE A 47 -9.32 18.48 20.40
N VAL A 48 -10.58 18.24 20.77
CA VAL A 48 -11.30 17.02 20.39
C VAL A 48 -11.41 16.90 18.87
N PHE A 49 -11.79 17.98 18.17
CA PHE A 49 -11.88 17.94 16.71
C PHE A 49 -10.52 17.79 16.03
N PHE A 50 -9.47 18.42 16.54
CA PHE A 50 -8.12 18.26 16.03
C PHE A 50 -7.62 16.82 16.21
N MET A 51 -7.80 16.26 17.41
CA MET A 51 -7.43 14.87 17.72
C MET A 51 -8.25 13.86 16.90
N ALA A 52 -9.54 14.10 16.72
CA ALA A 52 -10.40 13.27 15.88
C ALA A 52 -9.96 13.34 14.41
N SER A 53 -9.68 14.53 13.89
CA SER A 53 -9.20 14.72 12.52
C SER A 53 -7.85 14.03 12.29
N LEU A 54 -6.91 14.18 13.23
CA LEU A 54 -5.62 13.49 13.18
C LEU A 54 -5.79 11.96 13.26
N GLY A 55 -6.67 11.48 14.13
CA GLY A 55 -6.97 10.05 14.26
C GLY A 55 -7.55 9.45 12.98
N VAL A 56 -8.52 10.12 12.36
CA VAL A 56 -9.08 9.70 11.06
C VAL A 56 -8.01 9.72 9.97
N LEU A 57 -7.18 10.76 9.92
CA LEU A 57 -6.08 10.85 8.97
C LEU A 57 -5.13 9.66 9.10
N VAL A 58 -4.67 9.36 10.32
CA VAL A 58 -3.76 8.22 10.58
C VAL A 58 -4.42 6.90 10.19
N MET A 59 -5.69 6.69 10.55
CA MET A 59 -6.43 5.48 10.18
C MET A 59 -6.46 5.28 8.67
N VAL A 60 -6.86 6.31 7.92
CA VAL A 60 -6.96 6.26 6.45
C VAL A 60 -5.58 6.07 5.82
N CYS A 61 -4.54 6.74 6.32
CA CYS A 61 -3.18 6.57 5.82
C CYS A 61 -2.68 5.14 6.00
N VAL A 62 -2.90 4.53 7.17
CA VAL A 62 -2.51 3.13 7.43
C VAL A 62 -3.23 2.18 6.48
N ASP A 63 -4.54 2.33 6.35
CA ASP A 63 -5.36 1.51 5.44
C ASP A 63 -4.87 1.62 3.99
N ARG A 64 -4.58 2.84 3.51
CA ARG A 64 -4.08 3.05 2.15
C ARG A 64 -2.67 2.50 1.94
N VAL A 65 -1.78 2.60 2.93
CA VAL A 65 -0.43 2.03 2.87
C VAL A 65 -0.48 0.51 2.83
N GLN A 66 -1.35 -0.11 3.65
CA GLN A 66 -1.57 -1.55 3.62
C GLN A 66 -2.13 -2.00 2.26
N PHE A 67 -3.10 -1.26 1.72
CA PHE A 67 -3.65 -1.53 0.39
C PHE A 67 -2.60 -1.40 -0.72
N TYR A 68 -1.70 -0.42 -0.63
CA TYR A 68 -0.59 -0.27 -1.57
C TYR A 68 0.34 -1.50 -1.56
N PHE A 69 0.72 -1.99 -0.38
CA PHE A 69 1.56 -3.18 -0.24
C PHE A 69 0.84 -4.51 -0.53
N ALA A 70 -0.48 -4.51 -0.70
CA ALA A 70 -1.21 -5.65 -1.22
C ALA A 70 -1.02 -5.82 -2.74
N TYR A 71 -0.37 -4.86 -3.42
CA TYR A 71 -0.13 -4.83 -4.87
C TYR A 71 -1.35 -5.21 -5.72
N PRO A 72 -2.52 -4.59 -5.50
CA PRO A 72 -3.70 -4.87 -6.30
C PRO A 72 -3.50 -4.35 -7.73
N HIS A 73 -3.94 -5.14 -8.71
CA HIS A 73 -3.93 -4.74 -10.12
C HIS A 73 -5.34 -4.87 -10.71
N VAL A 74 -5.65 -4.02 -11.68
CA VAL A 74 -6.89 -4.08 -12.45
C VAL A 74 -6.54 -4.27 -13.93
N THR A 75 -7.22 -5.21 -14.58
CA THR A 75 -7.05 -5.47 -16.01
C THR A 75 -8.12 -4.72 -16.79
N LYS A 76 -7.70 -3.86 -17.71
CA LYS A 76 -8.58 -3.25 -18.70
C LYS A 76 -8.66 -4.16 -19.93
N LEU A 77 -9.87 -4.54 -20.31
CA LEU A 77 -10.14 -5.33 -21.52
C LEU A 77 -10.62 -4.38 -22.61
N ASP A 78 -9.94 -4.39 -23.75
CA ASP A 78 -10.32 -3.64 -24.94
C ASP A 78 -10.32 -4.59 -26.15
N GLU A 79 -11.31 -4.44 -27.02
CA GLU A 79 -11.36 -5.12 -28.31
C GLU A 79 -10.91 -4.15 -29.40
N VAL A 80 -9.80 -4.46 -30.06
CA VAL A 80 -9.21 -3.63 -31.11
C VAL A 80 -9.14 -4.43 -32.41
N ALA A 81 -9.75 -3.89 -33.47
CA ALA A 81 -9.64 -4.47 -34.80
C ALA A 81 -8.25 -4.17 -35.38
N ALA A 82 -7.46 -5.21 -35.62
CA ALA A 82 -6.14 -5.09 -36.26
C ALA A 82 -6.24 -5.34 -37.77
N SER A 83 -5.52 -4.54 -38.57
CA SER A 83 -5.49 -4.66 -40.04
C SER A 83 -4.74 -5.91 -40.52
N MET A 84 -3.80 -6.40 -39.73
CA MET A 84 -3.09 -7.67 -39.94
C MET A 84 -2.89 -8.36 -38.59
N ILE A 85 -3.14 -9.67 -38.53
CA ILE A 85 -2.93 -10.52 -37.36
C ILE A 85 -2.08 -11.74 -37.74
N VAL A 86 -1.22 -12.19 -36.83
CA VAL A 86 -0.38 -13.38 -37.05
C VAL A 86 -1.28 -14.62 -37.01
N PHE A 87 -1.21 -15.45 -38.06
CA PHE A 87 -1.93 -16.72 -38.08
C PHE A 87 -1.38 -17.64 -36.98
N PRO A 88 -2.22 -18.19 -36.08
CA PRO A 88 -1.76 -18.95 -34.94
C PRO A 88 -1.20 -20.32 -35.36
N ALA A 89 -0.40 -20.93 -34.48
CA ALA A 89 -0.02 -22.32 -34.65
C ALA A 89 -1.27 -23.21 -34.51
N VAL A 90 -1.51 -24.08 -35.50
CA VAL A 90 -2.59 -25.05 -35.47
C VAL A 90 -1.99 -26.42 -35.19
N THR A 91 -2.18 -26.91 -33.97
CA THR A 91 -1.78 -28.26 -33.59
C THR A 91 -2.98 -29.19 -33.71
N PHE A 92 -2.86 -30.23 -34.52
CA PHE A 92 -3.85 -31.30 -34.61
C PHE A 92 -3.17 -32.64 -34.32
N CYS A 93 -3.86 -33.49 -33.56
CA CYS A 93 -3.43 -34.84 -33.25
C CYS A 93 -4.54 -35.81 -33.64
N ASN A 94 -4.17 -37.01 -34.08
CA ASN A 94 -5.13 -38.09 -34.26
C ASN A 94 -5.65 -38.50 -32.87
N LEU A 95 -6.96 -38.73 -32.74
CA LEU A 95 -7.57 -39.28 -31.52
C LEU A 95 -7.07 -40.69 -31.22
N ASN A 96 -6.65 -41.41 -32.26
CA ASN A 96 -5.99 -42.68 -32.10
C ASN A 96 -4.58 -42.47 -31.50
N SER A 97 -4.41 -42.86 -30.23
CA SER A 97 -3.20 -42.64 -29.44
C SER A 97 -1.95 -43.30 -30.02
N PHE A 98 -2.10 -44.45 -30.67
CA PHE A 98 -1.00 -45.19 -31.29
C PHE A 98 -1.50 -46.03 -32.45
N ARG A 99 -0.63 -46.33 -33.41
CA ARG A 99 -1.00 -47.21 -34.53
C ARG A 99 -0.88 -48.66 -34.06
N PHE A 100 -1.98 -49.40 -34.07
CA PHE A 100 -1.98 -50.82 -33.68
C PHE A 100 -0.97 -51.66 -34.51
N SER A 101 -0.78 -51.31 -35.78
CA SER A 101 0.20 -51.96 -36.66
C SER A 101 1.67 -51.74 -36.29
N GLN A 102 1.97 -50.78 -35.42
CA GLN A 102 3.32 -50.47 -34.95
C GLN A 102 3.59 -50.99 -33.53
N VAL A 103 2.64 -51.69 -32.91
CA VAL A 103 2.81 -52.26 -31.57
C VAL A 103 3.68 -53.52 -31.66
N THR A 104 4.83 -53.51 -30.98
CA THR A 104 5.72 -54.68 -30.92
C THR A 104 5.42 -55.58 -29.71
N PRO A 105 5.90 -56.85 -29.70
CA PRO A 105 5.76 -57.71 -28.53
C PRO A 105 6.41 -57.13 -27.27
N ASN A 106 7.51 -56.36 -27.42
CA ASN A 106 8.17 -55.67 -26.31
C ASN A 106 7.27 -54.57 -25.74
N ASP A 107 6.59 -53.81 -26.60
CA ASP A 107 5.63 -52.78 -26.17
C ASP A 107 4.42 -53.40 -25.46
N LEU A 108 3.94 -54.55 -25.95
CA LEU A 108 2.84 -55.29 -25.32
C LEU A 108 3.26 -55.89 -23.96
N TYR A 109 4.51 -56.35 -23.83
CA TYR A 109 5.05 -56.85 -22.57
C TYR A 109 5.17 -55.74 -21.51
N HIS A 110 5.59 -54.53 -21.88
CA HIS A 110 5.79 -53.43 -20.94
C HIS A 110 4.55 -52.58 -20.69
N ALA A 111 3.68 -52.41 -21.70
CA ALA A 111 2.57 -51.46 -21.67
C ALA A 111 1.21 -52.10 -22.04
N GLY A 112 1.13 -53.42 -22.27
CA GLY A 112 -0.09 -54.08 -22.73
C GLY A 112 -1.28 -53.97 -21.78
N ASP A 113 -1.07 -54.16 -20.48
CA ASP A 113 -2.11 -53.94 -19.45
C ASP A 113 -2.52 -52.47 -19.38
N PHE A 114 -1.55 -51.55 -19.44
CA PHE A 114 -1.82 -50.10 -19.40
C PHE A 114 -2.63 -49.62 -20.61
N LEU A 115 -2.37 -50.18 -21.78
CA LEU A 115 -3.11 -49.90 -23.02
C LEU A 115 -4.42 -50.71 -23.12
N ALA A 116 -4.79 -51.46 -22.07
CA ALA A 116 -5.96 -52.35 -22.01
C ALA A 116 -6.01 -53.38 -23.16
N LEU A 117 -4.84 -53.77 -23.69
CA LEU A 117 -4.71 -54.78 -24.75
C LEU A 117 -4.56 -56.19 -24.18
N LEU A 118 -4.10 -56.30 -22.94
CA LEU A 118 -4.05 -57.53 -22.18
C LEU A 118 -5.07 -57.38 -21.04
N ASN A 119 -6.23 -58.00 -21.21
CA ASN A 119 -7.17 -58.17 -20.10
C ASN A 119 -6.64 -59.36 -19.29
N GLY A 120 -6.28 -59.11 -18.03
CA GLY A 120 -6.17 -60.16 -17.02
C GLY A 120 -7.53 -60.75 -16.68
#